data_AF-A0A371H4U9-F1
#
_entry.id   AF-A0A371H4U9-F1
#
_cell.length_a   1.000
_cell.length_b   1.000
_cell.length_c   1.000
_cell.angle_alpha   90.00
_cell.angle_beta   90.00
_cell.angle_gamma   90.00
#
_symmetry.space_group_name_H-M   'P 1'
#
loop_
_entity.id
_entity.type
_entity.pdbx_description
1 polymer ?
#
loop_
_entity_poly.entity_id
_entity_poly.type
_entity_poly.pdbx_seq_one_letter_code
_entity_poly.pdbx_strand_id
1 'polypeptide(L)'
;MTHASPWYADICNYLVASTYPIGASQAAKDKLASDAKYYAWDNSYLWRLCNDQVTHKSIPESEIKSILNFCHATAKGGHYGSMRTSRKVLDCGLYWTTIF
;
A
#
# COMPACT_ATOMS: atom_id res chain seq x y z
N MET A 1 15.80 -9.39 15.30
CA MET A 1 14.66 -8.80 14.57
C MET A 1 15.02 -8.77 13.11
N THR A 2 14.51 -9.70 12.31
CA THR A 2 14.63 -9.61 10.85
C THR A 2 13.71 -8.48 10.41
N HIS A 3 14.28 -7.35 10.02
CA HIS A 3 13.51 -6.28 9.39
C HIS A 3 13.00 -6.85 8.07
N ALA A 4 11.76 -7.33 8.05
CA ALA A 4 11.14 -7.76 6.81
C ALA A 4 11.12 -6.53 5.89
N SER A 5 11.66 -6.67 4.67
CA SER A 5 11.53 -5.61 3.67
C SER A 5 10.04 -5.28 3.52
N PRO A 6 9.67 -3.99 3.43
CA PRO A 6 8.29 -3.59 3.22
C PRO A 6 7.70 -4.37 2.03
N TRP A 7 6.42 -4.75 2.10
CA TRP A 7 5.76 -5.55 1.06
C TRP A 7 5.85 -4.95 -0.36
N TYR A 8 6.13 -3.65 -0.46
CA TYR A 8 6.26 -2.90 -1.70
C TYR A 8 7.71 -2.64 -2.13
N ALA A 9 8.72 -3.10 -1.38
CA ALA A 9 10.13 -2.81 -1.66
C ALA A 9 10.53 -3.27 -3.08
N ASP A 10 10.09 -4.46 -3.48
CA ASP A 10 10.39 -5.02 -4.80
C ASP A 10 9.75 -4.21 -5.93
N ILE A 11 8.53 -3.69 -5.72
CA ILE A 11 7.85 -2.80 -6.68
C ILE A 11 8.62 -1.49 -6.82
N CYS A 12 9.07 -0.90 -5.71
CA CYS A 12 9.84 0.36 -5.75
C CYS A 12 11.20 0.17 -6.43
N ASN A 13 11.91 -0.90 -6.09
CA ASN A 13 13.20 -1.25 -6.70
C ASN A 13 13.05 -1.48 -8.21
N TYR A 14 11.95 -2.08 -8.63
CA TYR A 14 11.63 -2.25 -10.05
C TYR A 14 11.28 -0.92 -10.73
N LEU A 15 10.43 -0.09 -10.14
CA LEU A 15 10.04 1.21 -10.71
C LEU A 15 11.22 2.19 -10.84
N VAL A 16 12.13 2.19 -9.86
CA VAL A 16 13.25 3.15 -9.83
C VAL A 16 14.45 2.64 -10.63
N ALA A 17 14.80 1.37 -10.49
CA ALA A 17 16.05 0.83 -11.01
C ALA A 17 15.86 -0.32 -12.03
N SER A 18 14.63 -0.70 -12.35
CA SER A 18 14.31 -1.88 -13.18
C SER A 18 14.96 -3.17 -12.67
N THR A 19 15.13 -3.27 -11.34
CA THR A 19 15.75 -4.41 -10.68
C THR A 19 14.71 -5.42 -10.19
N TYR A 20 15.12 -6.68 -10.11
CA TYR A 20 14.30 -7.78 -9.61
C TYR A 20 14.91 -8.38 -8.35
N PRO A 21 14.10 -9.05 -7.49
CA PRO A 21 14.62 -9.75 -6.34
C PRO A 21 15.65 -10.81 -6.75
N ILE A 22 16.71 -10.94 -5.95
CA ILE A 22 17.76 -11.93 -6.19
C ILE A 22 17.15 -13.33 -6.13
N GLY A 23 17.39 -14.14 -7.18
CA GLY A 23 16.83 -15.48 -7.27
C GLY A 23 15.35 -15.55 -7.66
N ALA A 24 14.71 -14.43 -8.02
CA ALA A 24 13.34 -14.44 -8.51
C ALA A 24 13.19 -15.31 -9.76
N SER A 25 12.20 -16.21 -9.74
CA SER A 25 11.80 -17.00 -10.91
C SER A 25 11.25 -16.10 -12.02
N GLN A 26 11.23 -16.59 -13.26
CA GLN A 26 10.68 -15.81 -14.38
C GLN A 26 9.20 -15.41 -14.12
N ALA A 27 8.40 -16.34 -13.60
CA ALA A 27 7.01 -16.07 -13.24
C ALA A 27 6.88 -14.95 -12.19
N ALA A 28 7.79 -14.88 -11.20
CA ALA A 28 7.78 -13.82 -10.20
C ALA A 28 8.15 -12.47 -10.82
N LYS A 29 9.09 -12.44 -11.76
CA LYS A 29 9.48 -11.22 -12.50
C LYS A 29 8.34 -10.71 -13.38
N ASP A 30 7.68 -11.60 -14.12
CA ASP A 30 6.55 -11.26 -14.99
C ASP A 30 5.36 -10.73 -14.17
N LYS A 31 5.09 -11.37 -13.03
CA LYS A 31 4.09 -10.89 -12.07
C LYS A 31 4.45 -9.49 -11.56
N LEU A 32 5.69 -9.27 -11.11
CA LEU A 32 6.14 -7.98 -10.62
C LEU A 32 6.00 -6.89 -11.68
N ALA A 33 6.42 -7.17 -12.92
CA ALA A 33 6.30 -6.24 -14.03
C ALA A 33 4.84 -5.94 -14.39
N SER A 34 3.95 -6.94 -14.27
CA SER A 34 2.51 -6.76 -14.46
C SER A 34 1.90 -5.89 -13.35
N ASP A 35 2.24 -6.16 -12.10
CA ASP A 35 1.75 -5.43 -10.93
C ASP A 35 2.23 -3.98 -10.95
N ALA A 36 3.51 -3.74 -11.30
CA ALA A 36 4.13 -2.41 -11.35
C ALA A 36 3.42 -1.42 -12.29
N LYS A 37 2.68 -1.89 -13.29
CA LYS A 37 1.88 -1.02 -14.20
C LYS A 37 0.84 -0.18 -13.48
N TYR A 38 0.42 -0.62 -12.30
CA TYR A 38 -0.59 0.08 -11.48
C TYR A 38 0.03 0.98 -10.43
N TYR A 39 1.36 1.10 -10.39
CA TYR A 39 2.04 1.88 -9.36
C TYR A 39 2.92 2.97 -9.96
N ALA A 40 3.01 4.09 -9.25
CA ALA A 40 3.94 5.17 -9.54
C ALA A 40 4.75 5.47 -8.27
N TRP A 41 6.05 5.65 -8.42
CA TRP A 41 6.92 6.09 -7.34
C TRP A 41 7.21 7.59 -7.51
N ASP A 42 6.75 8.41 -6.56
CA ASP A 42 6.98 9.85 -6.57
C ASP A 42 7.20 10.39 -5.16
N ASN A 43 8.16 11.30 -4.99
CA ASN A 43 8.47 11.98 -3.73
C ASN A 43 8.60 11.05 -2.50
N SER A 44 9.24 9.89 -2.68
CA SER A 44 9.39 8.83 -1.66
C SER A 44 8.10 8.11 -1.27
N TYR A 45 7.03 8.27 -2.04
CA TYR A 45 5.76 7.61 -1.83
C TYR A 45 5.39 6.73 -3.02
N LEU A 46 4.83 5.56 -2.71
CA LEU A 46 4.26 4.68 -3.70
C LEU A 46 2.78 5.01 -3.87
N TRP A 47 2.39 5.37 -5.07
CA TRP A 47 1.02 5.64 -5.46
C TRP A 47 0.48 4.46 -6.23
N ARG A 48 -0.77 4.07 -5.98
CA ARG A 48 -1.46 3.00 -6.70
C ARG A 48 -2.64 3.56 -7.45
N LEU A 49 -2.71 3.28 -8.75
CA LEU A 49 -3.89 3.51 -9.57
C LEU A 49 -4.90 2.39 -9.32
N CYS A 50 -6.05 2.76 -8.76
CA CYS A 50 -7.14 1.82 -8.48
C CYS A 50 -8.08 1.69 -9.69
N ASN A 51 -8.97 0.67 -9.67
CA ASN A 51 -9.90 0.40 -10.78
C ASN A 51 -10.91 1.52 -11.03
N ASP A 52 -11.14 2.37 -10.03
CA ASP A 52 -11.92 3.59 -10.11
C ASP A 52 -11.15 4.75 -10.75
N GLN A 53 -9.94 4.51 -11.23
CA GLN A 53 -8.99 5.48 -11.79
C GLN A 53 -8.52 6.53 -10.76
N VAL A 54 -8.81 6.33 -9.47
CA VAL A 54 -8.31 7.20 -8.42
C VAL A 54 -6.92 6.71 -8.01
N THR A 55 -6.00 7.66 -7.89
CA THR A 55 -4.65 7.38 -7.41
C THR A 55 -4.62 7.54 -5.91
N HIS A 56 -4.28 6.45 -5.20
CA HIS A 56 -4.18 6.45 -3.76
C HIS A 56 -2.74 6.29 -3.30
N LYS A 57 -2.40 6.96 -2.20
CA LYS A 57 -1.09 6.85 -1.56
C LYS A 57 -1.02 5.53 -0.80
N SER A 58 -0.02 4.70 -1.10
CA SER A 58 0.25 3.47 -0.34
C SER A 58 0.91 3.83 0.98
N ILE A 59 0.33 3.34 2.07
CA ILE A 59 0.81 3.63 3.43
C ILE A 59 1.92 2.63 3.80
N PRO A 60 3.08 3.09 4.32
CA PRO A 60 4.08 2.20 4.88
C PRO A 60 3.55 1.48 6.12
N GLU A 61 4.01 0.25 6.35
CA GLU A 61 3.43 -0.60 7.40
C GLU A 61 3.57 -0.02 8.81
N SER A 62 4.63 0.76 9.03
CA SER A 62 4.88 1.52 10.27
C SER A 62 3.81 2.56 10.58
N GLU A 63 3.16 3.14 9.57
CA GLU A 63 2.17 4.20 9.76
C GLU A 63 0.75 3.67 9.95
N ILE A 64 0.45 2.43 9.54
CA ILE A 64 -0.90 1.87 9.62
C ILE A 64 -1.41 1.86 11.05
N LYS A 65 -0.60 1.38 12.01
CA LYS A 65 -1.03 1.26 13.42
C LYS A 65 -1.42 2.62 13.97
N SER A 66 -0.64 3.66 13.64
CA SER A 66 -0.93 5.03 14.04
C SER A 66 -2.21 5.55 13.39
N ILE A 67 -2.43 5.28 12.11
CA ILE A 67 -3.63 5.68 11.37
C ILE A 67 -4.88 4.97 11.90
N LEU A 68 -4.81 3.66 12.13
CA LEU A 68 -5.90 2.88 12.72
C LEU A 68 -6.23 3.39 14.13
N ASN A 69 -5.22 3.61 14.96
CA ASN A 69 -5.40 4.17 16.30
C ASN A 69 -6.05 5.56 16.26
N PHE A 70 -5.64 6.42 15.33
CA PHE A 70 -6.25 7.73 15.12
C PHE A 70 -7.71 7.61 14.66
N CYS A 71 -8.01 6.74 13.70
CA CYS A 71 -9.38 6.49 13.25
C CYS A 71 -10.28 5.94 14.38
N HIS A 72 -9.74 5.05 15.23
CA HIS A 72 -10.44 4.54 16.41
C HIS A 72 -10.68 5.62 17.47
N ALA A 73 -9.68 6.45 17.78
CA ALA A 73 -9.78 7.53 18.75
C ALA A 73 -10.75 8.65 18.30
N THR A 74 -10.85 8.88 16.99
CA THR A 74 -11.77 9.88 16.40
C THR A 74 -13.16 9.34 16.09
N ALA A 75 -13.41 8.04 16.31
CA ALA A 75 -14.73 7.44 16.14
C ALA A 75 -15.64 7.80 17.32
N LYS A 76 -16.28 8.97 17.27
CA LYS A 76 -17.41 9.27 18.16
C LYS A 76 -18.65 8.50 17.70
N GLY A 77 -19.00 7.45 18.47
CA GLY A 77 -20.32 6.82 18.47
C GLY A 77 -20.46 5.47 17.75
N GLY A 78 -20.90 4.45 18.51
CA GLY A 78 -21.60 3.25 18.04
C GLY A 78 -20.78 2.09 17.44
N HIS A 79 -21.22 0.85 17.70
CA HIS A 79 -20.62 -0.43 17.29
C HIS A 79 -20.68 -0.71 15.77
N TYR A 80 -19.86 -0.02 14.96
CA TYR A 80 -19.58 -0.39 13.56
C TYR A 80 -18.09 -0.17 13.25
N GLY A 81 -17.23 -1.05 13.78
CA GLY A 81 -15.81 -0.78 14.04
C GLY A 81 -14.80 -0.93 12.90
N SER A 82 -15.13 -1.61 11.79
CA SER A 82 -14.17 -1.88 10.69
C SER A 82 -14.51 -1.15 9.39
N MET A 83 -15.76 -1.22 8.93
CA MET A 83 -16.17 -0.67 7.63
C MET A 83 -16.06 0.86 7.54
N ARG A 84 -16.30 1.57 8.66
CA ARG A 84 -16.10 3.03 8.76
C ARG A 84 -14.62 3.41 8.71
N THR A 85 -13.76 2.58 9.30
CA THR A 85 -12.31 2.79 9.30
C THR A 85 -11.75 2.62 7.88
N SER A 86 -12.13 1.55 7.17
CA SER A 86 -11.75 1.36 5.77
C SER A 86 -12.21 2.53 4.89
N ARG A 87 -13.45 3.01 5.06
CA ARG A 87 -13.97 4.15 4.28
C ARG A 87 -13.22 5.45 4.59
N LYS A 88 -12.94 5.77 5.86
CA LYS A 88 -12.15 6.95 6.22
C LYS A 88 -10.72 6.91 5.66
N VAL A 89 -10.10 5.73 5.65
CA VAL A 89 -8.77 5.55 5.05
C VAL A 89 -8.81 5.89 3.56
N LEU A 90 -9.82 5.41 2.82
CA LEU A 90 -10.04 5.79 1.42
C LEU A 90 -10.38 7.27 1.25
N ASP A 91 -11.25 7.84 2.09
CA ASP A 91 -11.62 9.26 2.04
C ASP A 91 -10.40 10.18 2.26
N CYS A 92 -9.39 9.71 3.00
CA CYS A 92 -8.11 10.39 3.16
C CYS A 92 -7.13 10.18 1.99
N GLY A 93 -7.55 9.50 0.91
CA GLY A 93 -6.72 9.18 -0.26
C GLY A 93 -5.65 8.11 0.02
N LEU A 94 -5.82 7.33 1.08
CA LEU A 94 -4.87 6.32 1.51
C LEU A 94 -5.35 4.93 1.07
N TYR A 95 -4.44 4.10 0.58
CA TYR A 95 -4.73 2.75 0.14
C TYR A 95 -3.89 1.71 0.86
N TRP A 96 -4.53 0.56 1.10
CA TRP A 96 -3.99 -0.51 1.89
C TRP A 96 -4.44 -1.87 1.33
N THR A 97 -3.49 -2.72 0.93
CA THR A 97 -3.74 -3.98 0.21
C THR A 97 -4.34 -5.10 1.04
N THR A 98 -4.36 -5.02 2.39
CA THR A 98 -4.97 -6.06 3.25
C THR A 98 -6.27 -5.65 3.95
N ILE A 99 -6.83 -4.49 3.63
CA ILE A 99 -8.14 -3.97 4.12
C ILE A 99 -9.19 -4.07 3.02
N PHE A 100 -8.77 -4.19 1.74
CA PHE A 100 -9.62 -4.31 0.56
C PHE A 100 -9.32 -5.58 -0.22
#